data_AF-A0A4Y1R7Z4-F1
#
_entry.id   AF-A0A4Y1R7Z4-F1
#
_cell.length_a   1.000
_cell.length_b   1.000
_cell.length_c   1.000
_cell.angle_alpha   90.00
_cell.angle_beta   90.00
_cell.angle_gamma   90.00
#
_symmetry.space_group_name_H-M   'P 1'
#
loop_
_entity.id
_entity.type
_entity.pdbx_description
1 polymer ?
#
loop_
_entity_poly.entity_id
_entity_poly.type
_entity_poly.pdbx_seq_one_letter_code
_entity_poly.pdbx_strand_id
1 'polypeptide(L)' 'MQPRTFEELLKGLLDQISCVIADQSLGWALEIAEKKALKRAAFCQGAAALLVLGFSIPELIDEGVIGNDGE' A
#
# COMPACT_ATOMS: atom_id res chain seq x y z
N MET A 1 -2.45 9.86 2.63
CA MET A 1 -3.25 10.56 3.66
C MET A 1 -4.37 9.62 4.10
N GLN A 2 -4.40 9.19 5.36
CA GLN A 2 -5.48 8.36 5.90
C GLN A 2 -6.73 9.23 6.08
N PRO A 3 -7.86 8.91 5.43
CA PRO A 3 -9.10 9.65 5.64
C PRO A 3 -9.66 9.32 7.03
N ARG A 4 -9.94 10.33 7.85
CA ARG A 4 -10.60 10.15 9.18
C ARG A 4 -11.96 9.45 9.06
N THR A 5 -12.57 9.54 7.88
CA THR A 5 -13.88 9.00 7.54
C THR A 5 -13.88 7.48 7.31
N PHE A 6 -12.75 6.83 7.05
CA PHE A 6 -12.78 5.41 6.64
C PHE A 6 -13.12 4.45 7.78
N GLU A 7 -12.53 4.64 8.96
CA GLU A 7 -12.85 3.81 10.13
C GLU A 7 -14.30 4.06 10.60
N GLU A 8 -14.80 5.29 10.44
CA GLU A 8 -16.19 5.64 10.73
C GLU A 8 -17.16 4.96 9.77
N LEU A 9 -16.84 4.93 8.47
CA LEU A 9 -17.66 4.27 7.44
C LEU A 9 -17.70 2.75 7.61
N LEU A 10 -16.64 2.15 8.15
CA LEU A 10 -16.55 0.70 8.37
C LEU A 10 -16.89 0.29 9.80
N LYS A 11 -17.31 1.23 10.65
CA LYS A 11 -17.68 0.97 12.03
C LYS A 11 -18.82 -0.04 12.09
N GLY A 12 -18.59 -1.17 12.77
CA GLY A 12 -19.51 -2.30 12.84
C GLY A 12 -19.36 -3.33 11.71
N LEU A 13 -18.76 -2.96 10.58
CA LEU A 13 -18.43 -3.88 9.48
C LEU A 13 -17.06 -4.53 9.68
N LEU A 14 -16.11 -3.82 10.30
CA LEU A 14 -14.76 -4.33 10.58
C LEU A 14 -14.76 -5.62 11.41
N ASP A 15 -15.73 -5.79 12.31
CA ASP A 15 -15.87 -6.99 13.15
C ASP A 15 -16.51 -8.17 12.39
N GLN A 16 -17.02 -7.93 11.18
CA GLN A 16 -17.69 -8.93 10.33
C GLN A 16 -16.85 -9.36 9.13
N ILE A 17 -15.80 -8.62 8.79
CA ILE A 17 -14.92 -8.96 7.67
C ILE A 17 -13.79 -9.89 8.13
N SER A 18 -13.44 -10.86 7.28
CA SER A 18 -12.33 -11.80 7.55
C SER A 18 -11.02 -11.38 6.89
N CYS A 19 -11.06 -10.43 5.95
CA CYS A 19 -9.89 -9.98 5.20
C CYS A 19 -10.12 -8.59 4.56
N VAL A 20 -9.01 -7.91 4.24
CA VAL A 20 -9.00 -6.66 3.48
C VAL A 20 -8.14 -6.82 2.23
N ILE A 21 -8.68 -6.43 1.08
CA ILE A 21 -7.93 -6.26 -0.17
C ILE A 21 -8.00 -4.79 -0.52
N ALA A 22 -6.86 -4.14 -0.68
CA ALA A 22 -6.79 -2.72 -0.98
C ALA A 22 -5.73 -2.43 -2.04
N ASP A 23 -5.94 -1.36 -2.79
CA ASP A 23 -4.92 -0.88 -3.71
C ASP A 23 -3.64 -0.48 -2.94
N GLN A 24 -2.47 -0.67 -3.53
CA GLN A 24 -1.18 -0.35 -2.93
C GLN A 24 -1.09 1.13 -2.53
N SER A 25 -1.67 2.04 -3.32
CA SER A 25 -1.76 3.47 -2.99
C SER A 25 -2.57 3.75 -1.72
N LEU A 26 -3.38 2.78 -1.29
CA LEU A 26 -4.17 2.80 -0.06
C LEU A 26 -3.51 1.96 1.05
N GLY A 27 -2.17 1.98 1.13
CA GLY A 27 -1.41 1.22 2.14
C GLY A 27 -1.90 1.39 3.59
N TRP A 28 -2.43 2.58 3.92
CA TRP A 28 -3.04 2.86 5.23
C TRP A 28 -4.22 1.92 5.57
N ALA A 29 -4.99 1.43 4.58
CA ALA A 29 -6.08 0.49 4.82
C ALA A 29 -5.55 -0.91 5.19
N LEU A 30 -4.39 -1.29 4.62
CA LEU A 30 -3.69 -2.52 4.97
C LEU A 30 -3.11 -2.46 6.38
N GLU A 31 -2.62 -1.29 6.82
CA GLU A 31 -2.17 -1.07 8.20
C GLU A 31 -3.30 -1.19 9.22
N ILE A 32 -4.50 -0.68 8.91
CA ILE A 32 -5.69 -0.84 9.76
C ILE A 32 -6.05 -2.33 9.88
N ALA A 33 -6.04 -3.06 8.75
CA ALA A 33 -6.31 -4.49 8.72
C ALA A 33 -5.30 -5.28 9.58
N GLU A 34 -4.02 -4.93 9.50
CA GLU A 34 -2.95 -5.50 10.31
C GLU A 34 -3.17 -5.27 11.81
N LYS A 35 -3.49 -4.03 12.22
CA LYS A 35 -3.81 -3.69 13.62
C LYS A 35 -5.01 -4.46 14.17
N LYS A 36 -5.91 -4.91 13.28
CA LYS A 36 -7.08 -5.74 13.60
C LYS A 36 -6.83 -7.24 13.45
N ALA A 37 -5.61 -7.66 13.18
CA ALA A 37 -5.23 -9.06 12.92
C ALA A 37 -6.04 -9.71 11.78
N LEU A 38 -6.50 -8.91 10.81
CA LEU A 38 -7.21 -9.39 9.62
C LEU A 38 -6.21 -9.82 8.56
N LYS A 39 -6.58 -10.82 7.76
CA LYS A 39 -5.82 -11.18 6.56
C LYS A 39 -5.83 -9.99 5.61
N ARG A 40 -4.69 -9.66 5.00
CA ARG A 40 -4.55 -8.50 4.12
C ARG A 40 -3.82 -8.84 2.83
N ALA A 41 -4.27 -8.27 1.72
CA ALA A 41 -3.58 -8.35 0.43
C ALA A 41 -3.55 -6.98 -0.25
N ALA A 42 -2.37 -6.60 -0.74
CA ALA A 42 -2.24 -5.44 -1.60
C ALA A 42 -2.54 -5.85 -3.05
N PHE A 43 -3.26 -4.99 -3.76
CA PHE A 43 -3.44 -5.06 -5.20
C PHE A 43 -2.82 -3.82 -5.83
N CYS A 44 -2.25 -3.93 -7.02
CA CYS A 44 -1.75 -2.77 -7.75
C CYS A 44 -2.36 -2.80 -9.14
N GLN A 45 -3.14 -1.77 -9.48
CA GLN A 45 -3.74 -1.65 -10.81
C GLN A 45 -2.70 -1.33 -11.90
N GLY A 46 -1.51 -0.85 -11.52
CA GLY A 46 -0.44 -0.48 -12.44
C GLY A 46 0.21 -1.68 -13.14
N ALA A 47 0.92 -1.42 -14.24
CA ALA A 47 1.71 -2.43 -14.93
C ALA A 47 2.76 -3.03 -13.98
N ALA A 48 2.93 -4.35 -13.99
CA ALA A 48 3.90 -5.04 -13.14
C ALA A 48 5.31 -4.48 -13.32
N ALA A 49 5.69 -4.11 -14.55
CA ALA A 49 6.99 -3.48 -14.83
C ALA A 49 7.18 -2.14 -14.11
N LEU A 50 6.13 -1.32 -13.97
CA LEU A 50 6.21 -0.05 -13.24
C LEU A 50 6.35 -0.28 -11.73
N LEU A 51 5.68 -1.29 -11.20
CA LEU A 51 5.82 -1.69 -9.80
C LEU A 51 7.24 -2.18 -9.49
N VAL A 52 7.78 -3.05 -10.35
CA VAL A 52 9.16 -3.54 -10.24
C VAL A 52 10.15 -2.39 -10.34
N LEU A 53 9.99 -1.49 -11.33
CA LEU A 53 10.83 -0.31 -11.47
C LEU A 53 10.82 0.53 -10.19
N GLY A 54 9.63 0.78 -9.62
CA GLY A 54 9.50 1.51 -8.35
C GLY A 54 10.23 0.85 -7.18
N PHE A 55 10.27 -0.48 -7.13
CA PHE A 55 11.02 -1.23 -6.11
C PHE A 55 12.52 -1.25 -6.34
N SER A 56 12.97 -1.13 -7.59
CA SER A 56 14.38 -1.07 -7.95
C SER A 56 15.00 0.33 -7.78
N ILE A 57 14.21 1.38 -7.48
CA ILE A 57 14.72 2.75 -7.32
C ILE A 57 15.93 2.83 -6.36
N PRO A 58 15.93 2.22 -5.16
CA PRO A 58 17.08 2.29 -4.26
C PRO A 58 18.36 1.70 -4.89
N GLU A 59 18.24 0.56 -5.56
CA GLU A 59 19.36 -0.10 -6.26
C GLU A 59 19.88 0.78 -7.41
N LEU A 60 18.98 1.39 -8.19
CA LEU A 60 19.35 2.29 -9.28
C LEU A 60 20.07 3.56 -8.79
N ILE A 61 19.74 4.04 -7.59
CA ILE A 61 20.46 5.15 -6.94
C ILE A 61 21.85 4.68 -6.48
N ASP A 62 21.94 3.51 -5.84
CA ASP A 62 23.20 2.92 -5.38
C ASP A 62 24.17 2.66 -6.54
N GLU A 63 23.65 2.27 -7.70
CA GLU A 63 24.41 2.06 -8.94
C GLU A 63 24.78 3.37 -9.65
N GLY A 64 24.25 4.52 -9.22
CA GLY A 64 24.46 5.82 -9.84
C GLY A 64 23.78 5.98 -11.20
N VAL A 65 22.77 5.15 -11.50
CA VAL A 65 21.94 5.24 -12.72
C VAL A 65 20.94 6.39 -12.61
N ILE A 66 20.43 6.65 -11.41
CA ILE A 66 19.53 7.76 -11.08
C ILE A 66 20.15 8.56 -9.93
N GLY A 67 20.11 9.89 -9.99
CA GLY A 67 20.56 10.72 -8.87
C GLY A 67 19.62 10.65 -7.66
N ASN A 68 20.15 10.98 -6.48
CA ASN A 68 19.38 10.90 -5.22
C ASN A 68 18.21 11.91 -5.14
N ASP A 69 18.18 12.90 -6.03
CA ASP A 69 17.12 13.90 -6.21
C ASP A 69 16.34 13.74 -7.52
N GLY A 70 16.61 12.66 -8.28
CA GLY A 70 15.86 12.30 -9.49
C GLY A 70 16.39 12.89 -10.80
N GLU A 71 17.63 13.37 -10.83
CA GLU A 71 18.40 13.72 -12.04
C GLU A 71 18.91 12.52 -12.86
#